data_AF-A0A0J1E7U1-F1
#
_entry.id   AF-A0A0J1E7U1-F1
#
_cell.length_a   1.000
_cell.length_b   1.000
_cell.length_c   1.000
_cell.angle_alpha   90.00
_cell.angle_beta   90.00
_cell.angle_gamma   90.00
#
_symmetry.space_group_name_H-M   'P 1'
#
loop_
_entity.id
_entity.type
_entity.pdbx_description
1 polymer ?
#
loop_
_entity_poly.entity_id
_entity_poly.type
_entity_poly.pdbx_seq_one_letter_code
_entity_poly.pdbx_strand_id
1 'polypeptide(L)'
;MTQPKNLINRRACLSSLGCSGIGVFAAAGSVLSIGRAMGQDGVSEEQPGAVSQASVAAAPIDLTKPQTTRWRLGVNIDTPVTITSGLATFPVFMDWPEQTVSIVSRTVEGRVGNVAVRELDGARQVVVAIPRLTSSGSIQVELEMEVVRQPIVAPTETDDLVVPLRMPRELRAFMGNSPMIDAGHPAIRALSRELSADAPESSWEQVRQIYDVVRDKVRYEEGPIREASDALKTGVGDCEDMTSLFVALCRNAGIPARMVWIPGHCYPEFYLEPKDVKAERGELAGTWYPCQAAGTEQFGGMLESRPVLQKGDRFRVPEQRTPVRYVAEFFRCDRQGSKAPRVEFVRKPV
;
A
#
# COMPACT_ATOMS: atom_id res chain seq x y z
N MET A 1 20.87 29.32 4.61
CA MET A 1 20.98 28.29 3.55
C MET A 1 21.61 27.06 4.17
N THR A 2 20.80 26.11 4.61
CA THR A 2 21.26 24.88 5.26
C THR A 2 20.17 23.83 5.07
N GLN A 3 20.48 22.84 4.24
CA GLN A 3 19.66 21.66 3.95
C GLN A 3 19.51 20.76 5.18
N PRO A 4 18.33 20.19 5.47
CA PRO A 4 18.23 19.05 6.37
C PRO A 4 18.46 17.75 5.60
N LYS A 5 19.46 16.98 6.06
CA LYS A 5 19.85 15.66 5.55
C LYS A 5 18.94 14.54 6.09
N ASN A 6 18.63 13.63 5.17
CA ASN A 6 18.39 12.18 5.32
C ASN A 6 17.14 11.71 6.09
N LEU A 7 16.07 11.41 5.33
CA LEU A 7 15.15 10.32 5.65
C LEU A 7 15.84 8.98 5.37
N ILE A 8 15.89 8.12 6.39
CA ILE A 8 16.32 6.72 6.25
C ILE A 8 15.15 5.95 5.66
N ASN A 9 15.22 5.69 4.36
CA ASN A 9 14.30 4.80 3.66
C ASN A 9 14.91 3.40 3.66
N ARG A 10 14.28 2.43 4.32
CA ARG A 10 14.63 1.01 4.20
C ARG A 10 13.37 0.19 3.97
N ARG A 11 13.09 -0.08 2.70
CA ARG A 11 12.30 -1.24 2.26
C ARG A 11 13.23 -2.46 2.27
N ALA A 12 12.77 -3.53 2.90
CA ALA A 12 13.32 -4.87 2.69
C ALA A 12 12.12 -5.77 2.37
N CYS A 13 11.92 -6.07 1.09
CA CYS A 13 11.06 -7.16 0.65
C CYS A 13 11.97 -8.29 0.14
N LEU A 14 11.63 -9.50 0.58
CA LEU A 14 12.34 -10.73 0.24
C LEU A 14 12.21 -11.03 -1.26
N SER A 15 13.36 -11.33 -1.85
CA SER A 15 13.49 -11.90 -3.19
C SER A 15 13.40 -13.42 -3.15
N SER A 16 12.54 -13.99 -3.99
CA SER A 16 12.59 -15.37 -4.48
C SER A 16 11.65 -15.45 -5.68
N LEU A 17 11.97 -16.00 -6.84
CA LEU A 17 13.19 -16.55 -7.42
C LEU A 17 12.91 -16.52 -8.93
N GLY A 18 13.80 -15.94 -9.72
CA GLY A 18 13.80 -16.10 -11.16
C GLY A 18 14.39 -17.46 -11.53
N CYS A 19 13.86 -18.09 -12.57
CA CYS A 19 14.66 -18.96 -13.44
C CYS A 19 14.25 -18.76 -14.90
N SER A 20 15.32 -18.54 -15.66
CA SER A 20 15.44 -18.18 -17.06
C SER A 20 14.94 -19.30 -17.98
N GLY A 21 14.52 -18.92 -19.18
CA GLY A 21 14.20 -19.86 -20.25
C GLY A 21 15.41 -20.57 -20.83
N ILE A 22 15.12 -21.55 -21.70
CA ILE A 22 15.87 -22.00 -22.88
C ILE A 22 14.84 -22.76 -23.73
N GLY A 23 14.67 -22.35 -24.99
CA GLY A 23 14.11 -23.24 -26.02
C GLY A 23 15.23 -24.07 -26.65
N VAL A 24 14.91 -25.25 -27.18
CA VAL A 24 15.49 -25.84 -28.40
C VAL A 24 14.77 -27.15 -28.74
N PHE A 25 14.39 -27.23 -30.02
CA PHE A 25 14.15 -28.34 -30.95
C PHE A 25 13.88 -29.78 -30.46
N ALA A 26 12.79 -30.33 -30.99
CA ALA A 26 12.54 -31.75 -31.17
C ALA A 26 13.19 -32.28 -32.46
N ALA A 27 13.81 -33.46 -32.41
CA ALA A 27 13.83 -34.44 -33.51
C ALA A 27 14.29 -35.83 -33.04
N ALA A 28 13.73 -36.84 -33.72
CA ALA A 28 13.70 -38.27 -33.48
C ALA A 28 15.04 -39.02 -33.38
N GLY A 29 14.98 -40.22 -32.78
CA GLY A 29 15.99 -41.27 -32.97
C GLY A 29 15.87 -42.42 -31.98
N SER A 30 15.12 -43.46 -32.35
CA SER A 30 15.06 -44.77 -31.68
C SER A 30 16.43 -45.49 -31.69
N VAL A 31 16.65 -46.41 -30.74
CA VAL A 31 17.05 -47.83 -30.96
C VAL A 31 17.73 -48.45 -29.71
N LEU A 32 17.05 -49.50 -29.21
CA LEU A 32 17.49 -50.78 -28.62
C LEU A 32 18.51 -50.90 -27.46
N SER A 33 18.25 -52.00 -26.74
CA SER A 33 18.70 -52.44 -25.42
C SER A 33 19.89 -53.41 -25.49
N ILE A 34 20.34 -53.79 -24.28
CA ILE A 34 21.05 -55.02 -23.86
C ILE A 34 22.57 -54.88 -23.64
N GLY A 35 23.01 -55.13 -22.41
CA GLY A 35 24.40 -55.42 -22.08
C GLY A 35 24.63 -55.52 -20.57
N ARG A 36 25.07 -56.68 -20.09
CA ARG A 36 24.94 -57.17 -18.71
C ARG A 36 26.32 -57.26 -18.02
N ALA A 37 26.34 -56.88 -16.74
CA ALA A 37 27.09 -57.44 -15.59
C ALA A 37 28.61 -57.28 -15.38
N MET A 38 28.90 -57.33 -14.06
CA MET A 38 30.15 -57.54 -13.31
C MET A 38 30.90 -56.26 -12.95
N GLY A 39 31.11 -55.87 -11.69
CA GLY A 39 30.96 -56.52 -10.39
C GLY A 39 32.21 -56.16 -9.57
N GLN A 40 32.05 -55.60 -8.37
CA GLN A 40 32.82 -55.91 -7.15
C GLN A 40 32.56 -54.90 -6.04
N ASP A 41 32.53 -55.47 -4.84
CA ASP A 41 32.13 -54.93 -3.55
C ASP A 41 33.03 -53.78 -3.06
N GLY A 42 32.43 -52.88 -2.27
CA GLY A 42 33.15 -51.76 -1.67
C GLY A 42 32.31 -51.02 -0.63
N VAL A 43 32.14 -51.65 0.53
CA VAL A 43 32.04 -51.12 1.89
C VAL A 43 31.33 -49.76 2.11
N SER A 44 30.23 -49.87 2.83
CA SER A 44 29.40 -48.85 3.47
C SER A 44 30.13 -47.84 4.35
N GLU A 45 29.89 -46.56 4.09
CA GLU A 45 30.00 -45.45 5.06
C GLU A 45 28.61 -44.84 5.27
N GLU A 46 28.09 -44.96 6.50
CA GLU A 46 26.86 -44.30 6.95
C GLU A 46 27.07 -42.78 7.05
N GLN A 47 26.33 -42.02 6.25
CA GLN A 47 26.08 -40.60 6.51
C GLN A 47 24.82 -40.44 7.38
N PRO A 48 24.86 -39.64 8.47
CA PRO A 48 23.69 -39.42 9.30
C PRO A 48 22.69 -38.47 8.62
N GLY A 49 21.50 -39.03 8.38
CA GLY A 49 20.18 -38.38 8.51
C GLY A 49 20.00 -36.98 7.94
N ALA A 50 19.58 -36.90 6.68
CA ALA A 50 18.91 -35.72 6.15
C ALA A 50 17.64 -35.44 6.97
N VAL A 51 17.66 -34.34 7.74
CA VAL A 51 16.46 -33.80 8.38
C VAL A 51 15.55 -33.31 7.26
N SER A 52 14.47 -34.06 7.01
CA SER A 52 13.38 -33.66 6.13
C SER A 52 12.80 -32.35 6.66
N GLN A 53 13.11 -31.24 5.99
CA GLN A 53 12.33 -30.02 6.11
C GLN A 53 10.97 -30.32 5.49
N ALA A 54 10.00 -30.67 6.33
CA ALA A 54 8.60 -30.65 5.97
C ALA A 54 8.23 -29.20 5.62
N SER A 55 8.26 -28.90 4.32
CA SER A 55 7.58 -27.75 3.74
C SER A 55 6.10 -27.89 4.08
N VAL A 56 5.63 -27.08 5.03
CA VAL A 56 4.19 -26.88 5.22
C VAL A 56 3.71 -26.12 4.00
N ALA A 57 3.28 -26.86 2.97
CA ALA A 57 2.62 -26.27 1.82
C ALA A 57 1.41 -25.49 2.35
N ALA A 58 1.47 -24.16 2.26
CA ALA A 58 0.34 -23.31 2.61
C ALA A 58 -0.85 -23.74 1.76
N ALA A 59 -1.97 -24.07 2.42
CA ALA A 59 -3.20 -24.40 1.71
C ALA A 59 -3.54 -23.26 0.74
N PRO A 60 -4.04 -23.55 -0.47
CA PRO A 60 -4.39 -22.51 -1.43
C PRO A 60 -5.42 -21.58 -0.79
N ILE A 61 -5.05 -20.30 -0.67
CA ILE A 61 -5.90 -19.26 -0.09
C ILE A 61 -6.92 -18.83 -1.14
N ASP A 62 -8.21 -18.97 -0.80
CA ASP A 62 -9.31 -18.49 -1.63
C ASP A 62 -9.55 -16.99 -1.40
N LEU A 63 -8.99 -16.16 -2.28
CA LEU A 63 -9.08 -14.71 -2.21
C LEU A 63 -10.50 -14.16 -2.52
N THR A 64 -11.46 -15.02 -2.87
CA THR A 64 -12.86 -14.64 -3.07
C THR A 64 -13.67 -14.66 -1.78
N LYS A 65 -13.07 -15.10 -0.67
CA LYS A 65 -13.67 -15.10 0.67
C LYS A 65 -13.02 -14.08 1.59
N PRO A 66 -13.75 -13.58 2.60
CA PRO A 66 -13.16 -12.72 3.62
C PRO A 66 -11.92 -13.36 4.25
N GLN A 67 -10.86 -12.58 4.38
CA GLN A 67 -9.59 -13.00 4.97
C GLN A 67 -9.39 -12.32 6.31
N THR A 68 -9.08 -13.10 7.34
CA THR A 68 -8.75 -12.59 8.68
C THR A 68 -7.25 -12.63 8.88
N THR A 69 -6.67 -11.49 9.25
CA THR A 69 -5.24 -11.39 9.57
C THR A 69 -5.04 -10.71 10.91
N ARG A 70 -3.98 -11.08 11.63
CA ARG A 70 -3.57 -10.41 12.87
C ARG A 70 -2.26 -9.68 12.66
N TRP A 71 -2.19 -8.49 13.24
CA TRP A 71 -1.07 -7.58 13.05
C TRP A 71 -0.67 -6.95 14.37
N ARG A 72 0.63 -6.83 14.57
CA ARG A 72 1.21 -6.05 15.66
C ARG A 72 1.67 -4.71 15.12
N LEU A 73 1.18 -3.63 15.71
CA LEU A 73 1.55 -2.26 15.39
C LEU A 73 2.01 -1.54 16.65
N GLY A 74 3.06 -0.74 16.58
CA GLY A 74 3.54 -0.06 17.78
C GLY A 74 4.85 0.67 17.64
N VAL A 75 5.37 1.11 18.77
CA VAL A 75 6.68 1.73 18.90
C VAL A 75 7.37 1.27 20.19
N ASN A 76 8.63 0.87 20.04
CA ASN A 76 9.53 0.50 21.12
C ASN A 76 10.68 1.50 21.15
N ILE A 77 10.96 2.04 22.34
CA ILE A 77 11.94 3.12 22.52
C ILE A 77 12.86 2.77 23.67
N ASP A 78 14.16 2.69 23.38
CA ASP A 78 15.22 2.59 24.37
C ASP A 78 16.09 3.84 24.30
N THR A 79 16.41 4.45 25.44
CA THR A 79 17.20 5.69 25.43
C THR A 79 18.46 5.61 26.31
N PRO A 80 19.65 5.92 25.76
CA PRO A 80 20.86 6.08 26.57
C PRO A 80 20.91 7.43 27.31
N VAL A 81 19.98 8.36 27.01
CA VAL A 81 19.93 9.73 27.55
C VAL A 81 18.56 10.02 28.16
N THR A 82 18.46 11.07 28.96
CA THR A 82 17.15 11.51 29.46
C THR A 82 16.39 12.24 28.35
N ILE A 83 15.23 11.72 27.95
CA ILE A 83 14.24 12.45 27.14
C ILE A 83 13.44 13.36 28.08
N THR A 84 13.37 14.65 27.77
CA THR A 84 12.64 15.66 28.56
C THR A 84 11.32 16.06 27.93
N SER A 85 11.09 15.69 26.67
CA SER A 85 9.84 15.83 25.95
C SER A 85 9.93 14.95 24.71
N GLY A 86 9.00 14.02 24.53
CA GLY A 86 8.99 13.11 23.38
C GLY A 86 7.59 12.93 22.83
N LEU A 87 7.53 12.68 21.53
CA LEU A 87 6.31 12.36 20.81
C LEU A 87 6.63 11.27 19.81
N ALA A 88 5.93 10.14 19.92
CA ALA A 88 5.92 9.11 18.90
C ALA A 88 4.51 8.98 18.33
N THR A 89 4.38 8.78 17.03
CA THR A 89 3.10 8.51 16.40
C THR A 89 3.25 7.43 15.33
N PHE A 90 2.22 6.62 15.14
CA PHE A 90 2.20 5.58 14.11
C PHE A 90 0.77 5.33 13.63
N PRO A 91 0.57 5.06 12.32
CA PRO A 91 -0.74 4.76 11.78
C PRO A 91 -1.23 3.39 12.27
N VAL A 92 -2.55 3.26 12.42
CA VAL A 92 -3.23 2.00 12.79
C VAL A 92 -4.38 1.72 11.85
N PHE A 93 -4.79 0.46 11.78
CA PHE A 93 -5.93 0.08 10.96
C PHE A 93 -7.23 0.67 11.49
N MET A 94 -8.17 0.91 10.58
CA MET A 94 -9.51 1.42 10.87
C MET A 94 -10.54 0.73 9.97
N ASP A 95 -11.81 0.90 10.32
CA ASP A 95 -12.91 0.31 9.57
C ASP A 95 -13.08 1.01 8.21
N TRP A 96 -13.39 0.21 7.20
CA TRP A 96 -13.78 0.62 5.85
C TRP A 96 -14.96 -0.24 5.41
N PRO A 97 -15.72 0.11 4.36
CA PRO A 97 -16.80 -0.74 3.87
C PRO A 97 -16.38 -2.20 3.64
N GLU A 98 -15.16 -2.41 3.16
CA GLU A 98 -14.58 -3.72 2.89
C GLU A 98 -13.68 -4.27 4.02
N GLN A 99 -13.61 -3.59 5.17
CA GLN A 99 -12.68 -3.93 6.26
C GLN A 99 -13.28 -3.69 7.64
N THR A 100 -13.22 -4.69 8.52
CA THR A 100 -13.53 -4.53 9.95
C THR A 100 -12.29 -4.78 10.79
N VAL A 101 -12.11 -3.96 11.83
CA VAL A 101 -10.93 -4.00 12.69
C VAL A 101 -11.34 -4.16 14.16
N SER A 102 -10.70 -5.10 14.85
CA SER A 102 -10.85 -5.27 16.30
C SER A 102 -9.48 -5.24 16.99
N ILE A 103 -9.43 -4.71 18.22
CA ILE A 103 -8.22 -4.73 19.04
C ILE A 103 -8.23 -6.03 19.85
N VAL A 104 -7.24 -6.89 19.62
CA VAL A 104 -7.06 -8.16 20.33
C VAL A 104 -6.34 -7.93 21.66
N SER A 105 -5.26 -7.16 21.63
CA SER A 105 -4.50 -6.85 22.83
C SER A 105 -3.82 -5.48 22.73
N ARG A 106 -3.46 -4.94 23.90
CA ARG A 106 -2.77 -3.66 24.04
C ARG A 106 -1.68 -3.80 25.09
N THR A 107 -0.46 -3.45 24.72
CA THR A 107 0.70 -3.40 25.61
C THR A 107 1.14 -1.95 25.77
N VAL A 108 1.28 -1.51 27.01
CA VAL A 108 1.83 -0.19 27.37
C VAL A 108 2.76 -0.39 28.56
N GLU A 109 4.05 -0.46 28.30
CA GLU A 109 5.10 -0.63 29.29
C GLU A 109 6.03 0.58 29.33
N GLY A 110 6.59 0.84 30.51
CA GLY A 110 7.41 2.03 30.76
C GLY A 110 6.57 3.27 31.10
N ARG A 111 7.27 4.36 31.45
CA ARG A 111 6.63 5.62 31.87
C ARG A 111 6.25 6.47 30.66
N VAL A 112 5.07 6.21 30.10
CA VAL A 112 4.42 7.08 29.11
C VAL A 112 3.55 8.13 29.78
N GLY A 113 3.32 9.24 29.09
CA GLY A 113 2.33 10.23 29.51
C GLY A 113 0.94 9.81 29.06
N ASN A 114 0.54 10.27 27.87
CA ASN A 114 -0.74 9.93 27.27
C ASN A 114 -0.54 9.06 26.02
N VAL A 115 -1.44 8.10 25.81
CA VAL A 115 -1.56 7.33 24.57
C VAL A 115 -2.97 7.56 24.03
N ALA A 116 -3.08 8.36 22.98
CA ALA A 116 -4.35 8.78 22.41
C ALA A 116 -4.49 8.29 20.96
N VAL A 117 -5.73 8.08 20.53
CA VAL A 117 -6.05 7.87 19.11
C VAL A 117 -6.41 9.23 18.50
N ARG A 118 -5.87 9.51 17.31
CA ARG A 118 -6.17 10.68 16.50
C ARG A 118 -6.76 10.21 15.18
N GLU A 119 -7.97 10.68 14.91
CA GLU A 119 -8.60 10.52 13.59
C GLU A 119 -8.09 11.63 12.65
N LEU A 120 -7.73 11.23 11.44
CA LEU A 120 -7.38 12.10 10.32
C LEU A 120 -8.36 11.80 9.18
N ASP A 121 -8.45 12.71 8.22
CA ASP A 121 -9.24 12.46 7.02
C ASP A 121 -8.61 11.33 6.21
N GLY A 122 -9.20 10.13 6.32
CA GLY A 122 -8.74 8.93 5.63
C GLY A 122 -7.66 8.10 6.33
N ALA A 123 -7.29 8.42 7.58
CA ALA A 123 -6.29 7.66 8.33
C ALA A 123 -6.54 7.74 9.85
N ARG A 124 -6.06 6.74 10.59
CA ARG A 124 -6.08 6.74 12.06
C ARG A 124 -4.66 6.59 12.60
N GLN A 125 -4.32 7.36 13.63
CA GLN A 125 -2.98 7.39 14.21
C GLN A 125 -3.03 7.22 15.73
N VAL A 126 -2.11 6.44 16.29
CA VAL A 126 -1.83 6.44 17.73
C VAL A 126 -0.77 7.49 18.02
N VAL A 127 -1.00 8.27 19.08
CA VAL A 127 -0.13 9.35 19.54
C VAL A 127 0.34 9.03 20.96
N VAL A 128 1.65 8.82 21.10
CA VAL A 128 2.31 8.51 22.38
C VAL A 128 3.10 9.74 22.84
N ALA A 129 2.60 10.40 23.87
CA ALA A 129 3.29 11.48 24.56
C ALA A 129 4.25 10.91 25.61
N ILE A 130 5.49 11.38 25.60
CA ILE A 130 6.56 10.93 26.49
C ILE A 130 7.08 12.16 27.26
N PRO A 131 6.43 12.55 28.37
CA PRO A 131 6.81 13.76 29.11
C PRO A 131 8.23 13.67 29.67
N ARG A 132 8.65 12.47 30.08
CA ARG A 132 10.02 12.22 30.54
C ARG A 132 10.35 10.73 30.50
N LEU A 133 11.51 10.38 29.96
CA LEU A 133 12.08 9.03 30.05
C LEU A 133 13.54 9.17 30.49
N THR A 134 13.91 8.59 31.63
CA THR A 134 15.27 8.69 32.17
C THR A 134 16.25 7.88 31.33
N SER A 135 17.55 8.19 31.44
CA SER A 135 18.60 7.38 30.83
C SER A 135 18.47 5.90 31.22
N SER A 136 18.72 5.01 30.26
CA SER A 136 18.51 3.56 30.35
C SER A 136 17.04 3.14 30.53
N GLY A 137 16.10 4.06 30.35
CA GLY A 137 14.67 3.76 30.32
C GLY A 137 14.24 3.18 28.98
N SER A 138 13.22 2.32 29.04
CA SER A 138 12.54 1.75 27.89
C SER A 138 11.04 2.02 27.94
N ILE A 139 10.41 2.09 26.77
CA ILE A 139 8.97 2.17 26.58
C ILE A 139 8.58 1.19 25.47
N GLN A 140 7.49 0.47 25.67
CA GLN A 140 6.85 -0.35 24.65
C GLN A 140 5.37 -0.01 24.58
N VAL A 141 4.92 0.47 23.41
CA VAL A 141 3.51 0.74 23.14
C VAL A 141 3.12 -0.01 21.88
N GLU A 142 2.40 -1.12 22.06
CA GLU A 142 2.00 -2.00 20.96
C GLU A 142 0.51 -2.34 21.04
N LEU A 143 -0.08 -2.55 19.88
CA LEU A 143 -1.45 -3.02 19.67
C LEU A 143 -1.39 -4.27 18.81
N GLU A 144 -2.09 -5.31 19.23
CA GLU A 144 -2.44 -6.40 18.34
C GLU A 144 -3.86 -6.16 17.81
N MET A 145 -3.99 -6.11 16.49
CA MET A 145 -5.26 -5.86 15.81
C MET A 145 -5.58 -7.05 14.93
N GLU A 146 -6.83 -7.50 14.97
CA GLU A 146 -7.39 -8.44 14.01
C GLU A 146 -8.14 -7.64 12.95
N VAL A 147 -7.86 -7.96 11.69
CA VAL A 147 -8.45 -7.28 10.53
C VAL A 147 -9.12 -8.33 9.66
N VAL A 148 -10.43 -8.16 9.45
CA VAL A 148 -11.20 -8.94 8.50
C VAL A 148 -11.34 -8.11 7.22
N ARG A 149 -10.73 -8.58 6.13
CA ARG A 149 -10.79 -7.97 4.80
C ARG A 149 -11.73 -8.73 3.90
N GLN A 150 -12.75 -8.06 3.38
CA GLN A 150 -13.63 -8.59 2.35
C GLN A 150 -13.04 -8.29 0.96
N PRO A 151 -13.15 -9.23 -0.01
CA PRO A 151 -12.84 -8.94 -1.39
C PRO A 151 -13.87 -7.97 -1.98
N ILE A 152 -13.43 -7.12 -2.89
CA ILE A 152 -14.31 -6.23 -3.64
C ILE A 152 -14.57 -6.87 -4.99
N VAL A 153 -15.84 -7.14 -5.29
CA VAL A 153 -16.26 -7.68 -6.59
C VAL A 153 -16.61 -6.53 -7.51
N ALA A 154 -16.11 -6.59 -8.75
CA ALA A 154 -16.44 -5.59 -9.76
C ALA A 154 -17.95 -5.63 -10.09
N PRO A 155 -18.60 -4.48 -10.29
CA PRO A 155 -19.99 -4.44 -10.72
C PRO A 155 -20.13 -5.10 -12.11
N THR A 156 -21.24 -5.81 -12.32
CA THR A 156 -21.59 -6.41 -13.62
C THR A 156 -22.34 -5.43 -14.52
N GLU A 157 -23.06 -4.47 -13.93
CA GLU A 157 -23.84 -3.44 -14.62
C GLU A 157 -23.21 -2.08 -14.32
N THR A 158 -22.77 -1.38 -15.37
CA THR A 158 -22.00 -0.14 -15.24
C THR A 158 -22.58 1.03 -16.03
N ASP A 159 -23.62 0.79 -16.82
CA ASP A 159 -24.19 1.76 -17.77
C ASP A 159 -24.80 2.98 -17.08
N ASP A 160 -25.32 2.79 -15.86
CA ASP A 160 -25.90 3.86 -15.04
C ASP A 160 -24.88 4.54 -14.11
N LEU A 161 -23.60 4.13 -14.13
CA LEU A 161 -22.55 4.76 -13.32
C LEU A 161 -22.01 6.00 -14.02
N VAL A 162 -22.11 7.15 -13.35
CA VAL A 162 -21.72 8.45 -13.88
C VAL A 162 -20.73 9.17 -12.97
N VAL A 163 -19.90 10.03 -13.56
CA VAL A 163 -19.18 11.05 -12.79
C VAL A 163 -20.20 12.02 -12.19
N PRO A 164 -20.11 12.37 -10.90
CA PRO A 164 -21.10 13.25 -10.28
C PRO A 164 -21.16 14.60 -10.96
N LEU A 165 -22.35 15.00 -11.42
CA LEU A 165 -22.54 16.27 -12.13
C LEU A 165 -22.24 17.48 -11.24
N ARG A 166 -22.47 17.36 -9.93
CA ARG A 166 -22.16 18.38 -8.93
C ARG A 166 -21.28 17.78 -7.86
N MET A 167 -20.02 18.22 -7.80
CA MET A 167 -19.06 17.74 -6.81
C MET A 167 -19.50 18.03 -5.36
N PRO A 168 -19.84 16.98 -4.58
CA PRO A 168 -20.05 17.09 -3.13
C PRO A 168 -18.78 17.62 -2.46
N ARG A 169 -18.94 18.24 -1.28
CA ARG A 169 -17.82 18.88 -0.57
C ARG A 169 -16.75 17.86 -0.19
N GLU A 170 -17.18 16.67 0.18
CA GLU A 170 -16.42 15.52 0.64
C GLU A 170 -15.50 14.99 -0.48
N LEU A 171 -15.91 15.10 -1.75
CA LEU A 171 -15.12 14.66 -2.89
C LEU A 171 -14.08 15.68 -3.35
N ARG A 172 -14.21 16.96 -2.97
CA ARG A 172 -13.29 18.03 -3.43
C ARG A 172 -11.85 17.82 -2.98
N ALA A 173 -11.63 17.12 -1.88
CA ALA A 173 -10.28 16.78 -1.40
C ALA A 173 -9.57 15.78 -2.34
N PHE A 174 -10.34 15.00 -3.11
CA PHE A 174 -9.86 13.98 -4.06
C PHE A 174 -9.84 14.49 -5.50
N MET A 175 -9.71 15.82 -5.65
CA MET A 175 -9.60 16.54 -6.91
C MET A 175 -8.33 17.38 -6.92
N GLY A 176 -7.81 17.68 -8.12
CA GLY A 176 -6.63 18.53 -8.30
C GLY A 176 -5.33 17.95 -7.72
N ASN A 177 -4.37 18.83 -7.44
CA ASN A 177 -3.01 18.42 -7.06
C ASN A 177 -2.89 18.00 -5.59
N SER A 178 -2.05 17.01 -5.35
CA SER A 178 -1.56 16.59 -4.03
C SER A 178 -0.08 16.22 -4.11
N PRO A 179 0.62 15.95 -2.99
CA PRO A 179 2.04 15.59 -3.02
C PRO A 179 2.33 14.42 -3.97
N MET A 180 3.17 14.67 -4.98
CA MET A 180 3.48 13.79 -6.11
C MET A 180 2.30 13.32 -6.97
N ILE A 181 1.21 14.09 -6.97
CA ILE A 181 0.11 14.02 -7.94
C ILE A 181 -0.10 15.42 -8.51
N ASP A 182 0.59 15.72 -9.60
CA ASP A 182 0.52 16.99 -10.31
C ASP A 182 -0.53 16.98 -11.43
N ALA A 183 -1.80 16.72 -11.07
CA ALA A 183 -2.95 16.64 -12.00
C ALA A 183 -3.10 17.85 -12.94
N GLY A 184 -2.63 19.02 -12.53
CA GLY A 184 -2.62 20.26 -13.33
C GLY A 184 -1.49 20.38 -14.35
N HIS A 185 -0.52 19.44 -14.38
CA HIS A 185 0.65 19.53 -15.24
C HIS A 185 0.27 19.48 -16.74
N PRO A 186 0.94 20.25 -17.63
CA PRO A 186 0.59 20.30 -19.05
C PRO A 186 0.58 18.94 -19.76
N ALA A 187 1.50 18.04 -19.42
CA ALA A 187 1.54 16.69 -19.99
C ALA A 187 0.33 15.84 -19.57
N ILE A 188 -0.08 15.90 -18.30
CA ILE A 188 -1.29 15.22 -17.81
C ILE A 188 -2.53 15.78 -18.51
N ARG A 189 -2.64 17.11 -18.63
CA ARG A 189 -3.73 17.78 -19.36
C ARG A 189 -3.76 17.43 -20.85
N ALA A 190 -2.61 17.21 -21.47
CA ALA A 190 -2.54 16.83 -22.88
C ALA A 190 -3.07 15.40 -23.06
N LEU A 191 -2.58 14.46 -22.26
CA LEU A 191 -3.03 13.07 -22.33
C LEU A 191 -4.51 12.93 -21.95
N SER A 192 -4.98 13.59 -20.89
CA SER A 192 -6.40 13.57 -20.50
C SER A 192 -7.33 14.07 -21.62
N ARG A 193 -6.91 15.09 -22.37
CA ARG A 193 -7.67 15.60 -23.54
C ARG A 193 -7.66 14.63 -24.71
N GLU A 194 -6.54 13.95 -24.96
CA GLU A 194 -6.44 12.90 -25.97
C GLU A 194 -7.44 11.77 -25.67
N LEU A 195 -7.43 11.26 -24.43
CA LEU A 195 -8.38 10.21 -24.00
C LEU A 195 -9.84 10.66 -24.07
N SER A 196 -10.11 11.94 -23.77
CA SER A 196 -11.48 12.47 -23.87
C SER A 196 -11.95 12.65 -25.33
N ALA A 197 -11.02 12.77 -26.29
CA ALA A 197 -11.36 12.93 -27.71
C ALA A 197 -11.84 11.62 -28.35
N ASP A 198 -11.50 10.47 -27.76
CA ASP A 198 -11.98 9.16 -28.17
C ASP A 198 -13.46 8.93 -27.81
N ALA A 199 -14.10 9.90 -27.14
CA ALA A 199 -15.53 9.95 -26.86
C ALA A 199 -16.09 8.64 -26.23
N PRO A 200 -15.61 8.25 -25.03
CA PRO A 200 -16.09 7.06 -24.34
C PRO A 200 -17.62 7.06 -24.17
N GLU A 201 -18.23 5.89 -24.30
CA GLU A 201 -19.69 5.72 -24.26
C GLU A 201 -20.25 5.90 -22.83
N SER A 202 -19.42 5.68 -21.81
CA SER A 202 -19.79 5.81 -20.39
C SER A 202 -18.66 6.35 -19.50
N SER A 203 -19.01 6.79 -18.27
CA SER A 203 -18.00 7.18 -17.28
C SER A 203 -17.15 6.00 -16.81
N TRP A 204 -17.70 4.78 -16.78
CA TRP A 204 -16.95 3.58 -16.48
C TRP A 204 -15.88 3.31 -17.55
N GLU A 205 -16.27 3.38 -18.82
CA GLU A 205 -15.35 3.21 -19.94
C GLU A 205 -14.28 4.30 -19.96
N GLN A 206 -14.63 5.55 -19.69
CA GLN A 206 -13.67 6.64 -19.58
C GLN A 206 -12.57 6.34 -18.55
N VAL A 207 -12.94 5.82 -17.37
CA VAL A 207 -11.97 5.44 -16.34
C VAL A 207 -11.18 4.21 -16.77
N ARG A 208 -11.81 3.25 -17.45
CA ARG A 208 -11.15 2.05 -17.98
C ARG A 208 -10.07 2.41 -19.01
N GLN A 209 -10.36 3.35 -19.91
CA GLN A 209 -9.38 3.86 -20.88
C GLN A 209 -8.18 4.52 -20.18
N ILE A 210 -8.42 5.33 -19.14
CA ILE A 210 -7.34 5.90 -18.31
C ILE A 210 -6.50 4.77 -17.68
N TYR A 211 -7.14 3.76 -17.11
CA TYR A 211 -6.49 2.61 -16.49
C TYR A 211 -5.57 1.86 -17.47
N ASP A 212 -6.10 1.50 -18.64
CA ASP A 212 -5.36 0.77 -19.66
C ASP A 212 -4.17 1.58 -20.15
N VAL A 213 -4.36 2.88 -20.42
CA VAL A 213 -3.30 3.77 -20.91
C VAL A 213 -2.18 3.98 -19.91
N VAL A 214 -2.47 4.02 -18.61
CA VAL A 214 -1.42 4.08 -17.57
C VAL A 214 -0.57 2.82 -17.59
N ARG A 215 -1.21 1.65 -17.69
CA ARG A 215 -0.52 0.36 -17.72
C ARG A 215 0.29 0.15 -19.00
N ASP A 216 -0.18 0.68 -20.11
CA ASP A 216 0.51 0.60 -21.40
C ASP A 216 1.69 1.58 -21.49
N LYS A 217 1.53 2.81 -20.96
CA LYS A 217 2.57 3.85 -21.06
C LYS A 217 3.66 3.73 -19.99
N VAL A 218 3.39 3.09 -18.86
CA VAL A 218 4.33 3.01 -17.74
C VAL A 218 4.68 1.58 -17.41
N ARG A 219 5.93 1.18 -17.68
CA ARG A 219 6.47 -0.11 -17.26
C ARG A 219 6.82 -0.07 -15.78
N TYR A 220 6.43 -1.12 -15.06
CA TYR A 220 6.81 -1.26 -13.66
C TYR A 220 8.32 -1.36 -13.48
N GLU A 221 8.88 -0.47 -12.66
CA GLU A 221 10.29 -0.45 -12.29
C GLU A 221 10.43 0.16 -10.88
N GLU A 222 10.98 -0.61 -9.93
CA GLU A 222 11.20 -0.10 -8.58
C GLU A 222 12.17 1.08 -8.60
N GLY A 223 11.84 2.15 -7.87
CA GLY A 223 12.68 3.35 -7.84
C GLY A 223 12.25 4.34 -6.76
N PRO A 224 12.91 5.51 -6.70
CA PRO A 224 12.41 6.61 -5.88
C PRO A 224 11.06 7.09 -6.41
N ILE A 225 10.18 7.53 -5.51
CA ILE A 225 8.87 8.11 -5.86
C ILE A 225 9.08 9.38 -6.69
N ARG A 226 8.28 9.54 -7.73
CA ARG A 226 8.31 10.65 -8.69
C ARG A 226 6.98 11.41 -8.71
N GLU A 227 6.98 12.58 -9.33
CA GLU A 227 5.73 13.23 -9.73
C GLU A 227 5.02 12.39 -10.81
N ALA A 228 3.69 12.47 -10.85
CA ALA A 228 2.89 11.73 -11.83
C ALA A 228 3.29 12.06 -13.28
N SER A 229 3.57 13.34 -13.57
CA SER A 229 4.03 13.76 -14.90
C SER A 229 5.43 13.23 -15.27
N ASP A 230 6.31 12.98 -14.29
CA ASP A 230 7.63 12.40 -14.53
C ASP A 230 7.51 10.91 -14.87
N ALA A 231 6.62 10.18 -14.19
CA ALA A 231 6.31 8.79 -14.54
C ALA A 231 5.77 8.69 -15.98
N LEU A 232 4.85 9.58 -16.35
CA LEU A 232 4.32 9.66 -17.72
C LEU A 232 5.42 9.96 -18.75
N LYS A 233 6.32 10.89 -18.44
CA LYS A 233 7.39 11.31 -19.36
C LYS A 233 8.45 10.22 -19.55
N THR A 234 8.81 9.52 -18.49
CA THR A 234 9.88 8.51 -18.50
C THR A 234 9.39 7.14 -18.95
N GLY A 235 8.08 6.86 -18.82
CA GLY A 235 7.48 5.57 -19.16
C GLY A 235 7.87 4.45 -18.20
N VAL A 236 8.41 4.78 -17.02
CA VAL A 236 8.78 3.83 -15.97
C VAL A 236 8.35 4.36 -14.61
N GLY A 237 7.99 3.48 -13.70
CA GLY A 237 7.60 3.86 -12.34
C GLY A 237 7.24 2.67 -11.47
N ASP A 238 7.25 2.87 -10.16
CA ASP A 238 6.81 1.84 -9.21
C ASP A 238 5.28 1.87 -9.00
N CYS A 239 4.79 1.11 -8.02
CA CYS A 239 3.36 1.08 -7.72
C CYS A 239 2.79 2.44 -7.30
N GLU A 240 3.60 3.27 -6.64
CA GLU A 240 3.18 4.61 -6.22
C GLU A 240 3.13 5.55 -7.42
N ASP A 241 4.12 5.50 -8.30
CA ASP A 241 4.19 6.31 -9.52
C ASP A 241 3.00 6.03 -10.45
N MET A 242 2.72 4.74 -10.72
CA MET A 242 1.59 4.34 -11.58
C MET A 242 0.24 4.71 -10.97
N THR A 243 0.09 4.52 -9.65
CA THR A 243 -1.12 4.96 -8.92
C THR A 243 -1.28 6.48 -8.98
N SER A 244 -0.17 7.23 -8.83
CA SER A 244 -0.16 8.70 -8.93
C SER A 244 -0.65 9.17 -10.29
N LEU A 245 -0.14 8.57 -11.36
CA LEU A 245 -0.49 8.93 -12.72
C LEU A 245 -1.96 8.65 -13.02
N PHE A 246 -2.47 7.49 -12.61
CA PHE A 246 -3.89 7.16 -12.73
C PHE A 246 -4.76 8.21 -12.02
N VAL A 247 -4.46 8.50 -10.75
CA VAL A 247 -5.21 9.50 -9.97
C VAL A 247 -5.11 10.89 -10.61
N ALA A 248 -3.94 11.29 -11.11
CA ALA A 248 -3.74 12.57 -11.77
C ALA A 248 -4.61 12.71 -13.03
N LEU A 249 -4.68 11.66 -13.85
CA LEU A 249 -5.50 11.63 -15.07
C LEU A 249 -6.99 11.64 -14.75
N CYS A 250 -7.46 10.80 -13.81
CA CYS A 250 -8.86 10.82 -13.36
C CYS A 250 -9.27 12.21 -12.88
N ARG A 251 -8.48 12.83 -12.00
CA ARG A 251 -8.77 14.17 -11.46
C ARG A 251 -8.78 15.24 -12.54
N ASN A 252 -7.92 15.11 -13.55
CA ASN A 252 -7.89 16.02 -14.69
C ASN A 252 -9.15 15.88 -15.56
N ALA A 253 -9.65 14.65 -15.72
CA ALA A 253 -10.87 14.32 -16.43
C ALA A 253 -12.16 14.59 -15.61
N GLY A 254 -12.04 15.17 -14.40
CA GLY A 254 -13.19 15.50 -13.55
C GLY A 254 -13.68 14.35 -12.67
N ILE A 255 -13.00 13.20 -12.69
CA ILE A 255 -13.33 12.01 -11.89
C ILE A 255 -12.62 12.09 -10.53
N PRO A 256 -13.34 12.04 -9.39
CA PRO A 256 -12.71 11.96 -8.08
C PRO A 256 -11.93 10.65 -7.95
N ALA A 257 -10.66 10.76 -7.58
CA ALA A 257 -9.78 9.61 -7.42
C ALA A 257 -8.83 9.81 -6.23
N ARG A 258 -8.50 8.72 -5.55
CA ARG A 258 -7.64 8.73 -4.36
C ARG A 258 -6.75 7.50 -4.30
N MET A 259 -5.72 7.55 -3.46
CA MET A 259 -4.89 6.39 -3.18
C MET A 259 -5.44 5.54 -2.02
N VAL A 260 -5.22 4.24 -2.08
CA VAL A 260 -5.41 3.31 -0.97
C VAL A 260 -4.07 2.71 -0.63
N TRP A 261 -3.72 2.78 0.66
CA TRP A 261 -2.43 2.31 1.14
C TRP A 261 -2.60 1.04 1.96
N ILE A 262 -1.82 0.03 1.58
CA ILE A 262 -1.70 -1.24 2.29
C ILE A 262 -0.22 -1.47 2.62
N PRO A 263 0.12 -2.43 3.51
CA PRO A 263 1.51 -2.78 3.76
C PRO A 263 2.30 -3.10 2.48
N GLY A 264 3.29 -2.25 2.20
CA GLY A 264 4.26 -2.43 1.10
C GLY A 264 3.71 -2.16 -0.31
N HIS A 265 2.50 -1.61 -0.46
CA HIS A 265 1.90 -1.33 -1.77
C HIS A 265 0.84 -0.24 -1.68
N CYS A 266 0.43 0.31 -2.82
CA CYS A 266 -0.75 1.15 -2.93
C CYS A 266 -1.46 0.91 -4.26
N TYR A 267 -2.74 1.26 -4.30
CA TYR A 267 -3.53 1.21 -5.53
C TYR A 267 -4.55 2.37 -5.55
N PRO A 268 -5.03 2.78 -6.73
CA PRO A 268 -6.03 3.83 -6.82
C PRO A 268 -7.46 3.33 -6.58
N GLU A 269 -8.30 4.23 -6.07
CA GLU A 269 -9.75 4.17 -6.16
C GLU A 269 -10.28 5.37 -6.96
N PHE A 270 -11.35 5.18 -7.71
CA PHE A 270 -12.11 6.22 -8.39
C PHE A 270 -13.57 6.19 -7.94
N TYR A 271 -14.25 7.34 -7.94
CA TYR A 271 -15.63 7.44 -7.49
C TYR A 271 -16.58 7.66 -8.66
N LEU A 272 -17.64 6.84 -8.72
CA LEU A 272 -18.80 7.04 -9.60
C LEU A 272 -20.09 6.88 -8.79
N GLU A 273 -21.16 7.52 -9.24
CA GLU A 273 -22.49 7.40 -8.63
C GLU A 273 -23.53 6.89 -9.62
N PRO A 274 -24.59 6.20 -9.16
CA PRO A 274 -25.71 5.86 -10.01
C PRO A 274 -26.44 7.14 -10.48
N LYS A 275 -26.74 7.23 -11.77
CA LYS A 275 -27.33 8.41 -12.43
C LYS A 275 -28.59 8.96 -11.77
N ASP A 276 -29.46 8.07 -11.28
CA ASP A 276 -30.78 8.43 -10.75
C ASP A 276 -30.88 8.41 -9.22
N VAL A 277 -29.76 8.17 -8.52
CA VAL A 277 -29.73 8.14 -7.06
C VAL A 277 -29.25 9.49 -6.51
N LYS A 278 -30.08 10.11 -5.67
CA LYS A 278 -29.71 11.33 -4.95
C LYS A 278 -29.16 10.98 -3.58
N ALA A 279 -28.03 11.58 -3.23
CA ALA A 279 -27.47 11.45 -1.91
C ALA A 279 -28.42 12.01 -0.84
N GLU A 280 -28.54 11.30 0.27
CA GLU A 280 -29.12 11.86 1.48
C GLU A 280 -28.21 12.95 2.06
N ARG A 281 -28.77 13.79 2.94
CA ARG A 281 -28.02 14.93 3.49
C ARG A 281 -26.84 14.43 4.33
N GLY A 282 -25.63 14.63 3.82
CA GLY A 282 -24.39 14.27 4.51
C GLY A 282 -23.80 12.94 4.06
N GLU A 283 -24.39 12.30 3.03
CA GLU A 283 -23.92 11.04 2.48
C GLU A 283 -23.47 11.21 1.02
N LEU A 284 -22.78 10.19 0.51
CA LEU A 284 -22.39 10.08 -0.89
C LEU A 284 -23.32 9.06 -1.56
N ALA A 285 -23.86 9.39 -2.75
CA ALA A 285 -24.76 8.51 -3.51
C ALA A 285 -24.04 7.34 -4.19
N GLY A 286 -22.72 7.46 -4.33
CA GLY A 286 -21.88 6.61 -5.16
C GLY A 286 -20.89 5.78 -4.38
N THR A 287 -20.03 5.11 -5.14
CA THR A 287 -19.12 4.09 -4.63
C THR A 287 -17.70 4.39 -5.10
N TRP A 288 -16.73 4.09 -4.23
CA TRP A 288 -15.32 4.06 -4.58
C TRP A 288 -14.96 2.70 -5.15
N TYR A 289 -14.53 2.67 -6.40
CA TYR A 289 -14.12 1.47 -7.12
C TYR A 289 -12.60 1.39 -7.17
N PRO A 290 -11.99 0.28 -6.70
CA PRO A 290 -10.55 0.10 -6.77
C PRO A 290 -10.12 -0.38 -8.16
N CYS A 291 -8.86 -0.13 -8.51
CA CYS A 291 -8.20 -0.85 -9.60
C CYS A 291 -6.71 -1.04 -9.30
N GLN A 292 -6.09 -2.08 -9.86
CA GLN A 292 -4.69 -2.40 -9.64
C GLN A 292 -3.81 -1.79 -10.73
N ALA A 293 -3.27 -0.60 -10.47
CA ALA A 293 -2.42 0.10 -11.45
C ALA A 293 -1.12 -0.66 -11.75
N ALA A 294 -0.53 -1.34 -10.76
CA ALA A 294 0.71 -2.09 -10.90
C ALA A 294 0.53 -3.55 -10.45
N GLY A 295 0.91 -4.51 -11.29
CA GLY A 295 0.74 -5.95 -11.04
C GLY A 295 -0.42 -6.57 -11.83
N THR A 296 -1.00 -7.66 -11.32
CA THR A 296 -2.10 -8.39 -11.96
C THR A 296 -3.30 -7.48 -12.19
N GLU A 297 -3.83 -7.49 -13.41
CA GLU A 297 -4.95 -6.64 -13.80
C GLU A 297 -6.19 -6.90 -12.93
N GLN A 298 -6.71 -5.85 -12.31
CA GLN A 298 -7.97 -5.84 -11.58
C GLN A 298 -8.58 -4.44 -11.75
N PHE A 299 -9.83 -4.35 -12.21
CA PHE A 299 -10.50 -3.08 -12.45
C PHE A 299 -11.93 -3.14 -11.92
N GLY A 300 -12.32 -2.17 -11.10
CA GLY A 300 -13.63 -2.15 -10.45
C GLY A 300 -13.76 -3.08 -9.25
N GLY A 301 -12.85 -4.04 -9.09
CA GLY A 301 -12.77 -5.00 -8.01
C GLY A 301 -11.35 -5.17 -7.51
N MET A 302 -11.20 -5.83 -6.36
CA MET A 302 -9.91 -6.04 -5.70
C MET A 302 -9.95 -7.28 -4.80
N LEU A 303 -9.09 -8.25 -5.12
CA LEU A 303 -8.85 -9.49 -4.36
C LEU A 303 -7.69 -9.36 -3.36
N GLU A 304 -7.23 -8.14 -3.12
CA GLU A 304 -6.19 -7.85 -2.14
C GLU A 304 -6.68 -8.07 -0.71
N SER A 305 -6.00 -8.95 0.03
CA SER A 305 -6.34 -9.32 1.40
C SER A 305 -5.53 -8.56 2.45
N ARG A 306 -4.45 -7.87 2.06
CA ARG A 306 -3.68 -7.04 2.99
C ARG A 306 -4.55 -5.91 3.55
N PRO A 307 -4.38 -5.56 4.83
CA PRO A 307 -5.21 -4.58 5.49
C PRO A 307 -4.96 -3.18 4.92
N VAL A 308 -6.04 -2.42 4.73
CA VAL A 308 -6.02 -1.00 4.39
C VAL A 308 -5.63 -0.20 5.60
N LEU A 309 -4.52 0.53 5.48
CA LEU A 309 -3.98 1.39 6.53
C LEU A 309 -4.58 2.81 6.46
N GLN A 310 -4.76 3.34 5.26
CA GLN A 310 -5.28 4.68 5.03
C GLN A 310 -5.77 4.82 3.58
N LYS A 311 -6.74 5.70 3.37
CA LYS A 311 -7.26 6.08 2.05
C LYS A 311 -7.15 7.59 1.87
N GLY A 312 -6.54 8.04 0.77
CA GLY A 312 -6.21 9.43 0.50
C GLY A 312 -4.73 9.61 0.18
N ASP A 313 -4.40 10.80 -0.29
CA ASP A 313 -3.06 11.17 -0.77
C ASP A 313 -2.66 12.59 -0.38
N ARG A 314 -3.42 13.21 0.53
CA ARG A 314 -3.17 14.55 1.05
C ARG A 314 -3.61 14.68 2.50
N PHE A 315 -2.72 14.33 3.41
CA PHE A 315 -2.97 14.36 4.84
C PHE A 315 -2.38 15.61 5.48
N ARG A 316 -3.12 16.24 6.39
CA ARG A 316 -2.59 17.29 7.27
C ARG A 316 -2.31 16.68 8.63
N VAL A 317 -1.04 16.65 9.02
CA VAL A 317 -0.60 16.12 10.32
C VAL A 317 0.07 17.23 11.14
N PRO A 318 -0.19 17.34 12.46
CA PRO A 318 0.43 18.35 13.32
C PRO A 318 1.96 18.35 13.32
N GLU A 319 2.56 17.21 13.01
CA GLU A 319 4.00 16.99 13.03
C GLU A 319 4.72 17.58 11.81
N GLN A 320 3.97 17.97 10.76
CA GLN A 320 4.52 18.47 9.49
C GLN A 320 3.87 19.81 9.10
N ARG A 321 4.67 20.73 8.57
CA ARG A 321 4.18 22.06 8.14
C ARG A 321 3.38 22.00 6.84
N THR A 322 3.75 21.09 5.95
CA THR A 322 3.11 20.89 4.65
C THR A 322 2.30 19.61 4.68
N PRO A 323 1.21 19.51 3.88
CA PRO A 323 0.51 18.25 3.71
C PRO A 323 1.46 17.15 3.24
N VAL A 324 1.25 15.94 3.76
CA VAL A 324 2.01 14.75 3.38
C VAL A 324 1.16 13.84 2.52
N ARG A 325 1.84 13.04 1.69
CA ARG A 325 1.19 12.02 0.86
C ARG A 325 0.68 10.83 1.66
N TYR A 326 1.42 10.47 2.71
CA TYR A 326 1.24 9.27 3.50
C TYR A 326 1.48 9.59 4.98
N VAL A 327 0.60 9.11 5.87
CA VAL A 327 0.77 9.29 7.33
C VAL A 327 1.78 8.26 7.81
N ALA A 328 3.05 8.67 7.84
CA ALA A 328 4.14 7.83 8.31
C ALA A 328 4.23 7.72 9.83
N GLU A 329 4.94 6.69 10.27
CA GLU A 329 5.52 6.64 11.60
C GLU A 329 6.41 7.86 11.84
N PHE A 330 6.32 8.45 13.03
CA PHE A 330 7.05 9.67 13.36
C PHE A 330 7.53 9.66 14.81
N PHE A 331 8.76 10.10 15.00
CA PHE A 331 9.33 10.30 16.34
C PHE A 331 10.11 11.60 16.41
N ARG A 332 9.91 12.34 17.51
CA ARG A 332 10.75 13.47 17.89
C ARG A 332 10.95 13.49 19.41
N CYS A 333 12.07 14.02 19.86
CA CYS A 333 12.29 14.28 21.26
C CYS A 333 13.31 15.41 21.53
N ASP A 334 13.10 16.11 22.64
CA ASP A 334 14.12 16.89 23.33
C ASP A 334 14.86 15.97 24.32
N ARG A 335 16.19 16.08 24.40
CA ARG A 335 17.02 15.18 25.19
C ARG A 335 18.20 15.87 25.87
N GLN A 336 18.57 15.38 27.05
CA GLN A 336 19.77 15.77 27.77
C GLN A 336 20.91 14.79 27.47
N GLY A 337 21.81 15.20 26.58
CA GLY A 337 22.95 14.41 26.13
C GLY A 337 23.02 14.28 24.61
N SER A 338 24.16 13.82 24.10
CA SER A 338 24.43 13.78 22.66
C SER A 338 23.95 12.50 21.97
N LYS A 339 23.86 11.37 22.69
CA LYS A 339 23.46 10.08 22.13
C LYS A 339 21.98 10.06 21.72
N ALA A 340 21.65 9.32 20.66
CA ALA A 340 20.30 9.18 20.16
C ALA A 340 19.53 8.03 20.82
N PRO A 341 18.23 8.19 21.12
CA PRO A 341 17.36 7.07 21.43
C PRO A 341 17.30 6.08 20.26
N ARG A 342 17.20 4.79 20.58
CA ARG A 342 16.82 3.75 19.64
C ARG A 342 15.31 3.71 19.59
N VAL A 343 14.74 3.87 18.40
CA VAL A 343 13.31 3.82 18.16
C VAL A 343 13.02 2.77 17.11
N GLU A 344 12.15 1.84 17.44
CA GLU A 344 11.74 0.74 16.57
C GLU A 344 10.22 0.78 16.42
N PHE A 345 9.74 1.12 15.22
CA PHE A 345 8.33 0.98 14.89
C PHE A 345 8.05 -0.45 14.47
N VAL A 346 6.97 -1.00 15.01
CA VAL A 346 6.52 -2.35 14.71
C VAL A 346 5.30 -2.25 13.81
N ARG A 347 5.31 -2.98 12.70
CA ARG A 347 4.16 -3.22 11.83
C ARG A 347 4.38 -4.52 11.08
N LYS A 348 3.87 -5.62 11.61
CA LYS A 348 4.08 -6.97 11.06
C LYS A 348 2.89 -7.88 11.34
N PRO A 349 2.66 -8.88 10.49
CA PRO A 349 1.72 -9.96 10.81
C PRO A 349 2.17 -10.71 12.07
N VAL A 350 1.21 -11.28 12.81
CA VAL A 350 1.43 -12.08 14.02
C VAL A 350 1.27 -13.56 13.73
#